data_AF-A0A939KRL2-F1
#
_entry.id   AF-A0A939KRL2-F1
#
_cell.length_a   1.000
_cell.length_b   1.000
_cell.length_c   1.000
_cell.angle_alpha   90.00
_cell.angle_beta   90.00
_cell.angle_gamma   90.00
#
_symmetry.space_group_name_H-M   'P 1'
#
loop_
_entity.id
_entity.type
_entity.pdbx_description
1 polymer ?
#
loop_
_entity_poly.entity_id
_entity_poly.type
_entity_poly.pdbx_seq_one_letter_code
_entity_poly.pdbx_strand_id
1 'polypeptide(L)'
;MTGIPISTIVQVTPGVLAAAGGLNNLTGLILTQNATAVPAGTVKAFTASADVGTAFGDTSVEYQMASVYFAGYSNAIMTPATLYFGGMGASASGAEATAAIADGEVSAITVSAGGTGYATAPTVTLSGGGGTGATATATVSGGAVTGITITEGGTGYTTAPTVTIMPAAGADIGGQMDTLLAASGAWNGFAPAYEPSLADKQALAQWVGAQSNKVWGVIWDTDTQATTQNSTTAFGVWLTNQSLSGVTAVYNDALTAALCLGWMASLSFDTTAGRQTLAMIQDATGLITPPVSSGSVAAILLANGYNFYGAYANGGSSFQFMRPGSVSGKFLWADSYINQIWLNANLADDLINLLLNTGQIPYNTEGDTLVSAAVQDTITQALAFGAIQPGVALTTEQKQQINNASSVTTAADTVGTRGWYFQPNVSTAAASYRVSRTTPPARLWYADGQSVQSIELNSIEVQ
;
A
#
# COMPACT_ATOMS: atom_id res chain seq x y z
N MET A 1 22.26 2.77 -25.63
CA MET A 1 22.73 1.39 -25.37
C MET A 1 21.79 0.78 -24.35
N THR A 2 20.96 -0.17 -24.77
CA THR A 2 20.04 -0.94 -23.93
C THR A 2 20.84 -1.96 -23.11
N GLY A 3 21.05 -1.68 -21.83
CA GLY A 3 21.72 -2.60 -20.90
C GLY A 3 20.75 -3.65 -20.36
N ILE A 4 21.27 -4.84 -20.03
CA ILE A 4 20.52 -5.89 -19.32
C ILE A 4 20.15 -5.35 -17.92
N PRO A 5 18.87 -5.36 -17.51
CA PRO A 5 18.44 -4.82 -16.22
C PRO A 5 19.08 -5.56 -15.03
N ILE A 6 19.51 -4.82 -13.99
CA ILE A 6 20.11 -5.37 -12.75
C ILE A 6 19.18 -6.36 -12.00
N SER A 7 17.88 -6.30 -12.29
CA SER A 7 16.83 -7.18 -11.75
C SER A 7 17.02 -8.66 -12.09
N THR A 8 17.93 -9.02 -12.99
CA THR A 8 18.26 -10.42 -13.32
C THR A 8 19.36 -11.03 -12.45
N ILE A 9 20.02 -10.25 -11.58
CA ILE A 9 21.14 -10.74 -10.73
C ILE A 9 20.80 -10.62 -9.22
N VAL A 10 20.21 -9.49 -8.78
CA VAL A 10 19.66 -9.27 -7.43
C VAL A 10 18.51 -8.26 -7.55
N GLN A 11 17.35 -8.50 -6.92
CA GLN A 11 16.21 -7.56 -6.98
C GLN A 11 16.42 -6.33 -6.08
N VAL A 12 16.99 -5.27 -6.63
CA VAL A 12 16.87 -3.89 -6.11
C VAL A 12 16.68 -2.95 -7.31
N THR A 13 15.71 -2.03 -7.21
CA THR A 13 15.57 -0.90 -8.15
C THR A 13 16.23 0.32 -7.48
N PRO A 14 17.45 0.73 -7.87
CA PRO A 14 18.19 1.76 -7.13
C PRO A 14 17.92 3.18 -7.64
N GLY A 15 17.83 4.12 -6.70
CA GLY A 15 18.08 5.56 -6.90
C GLY A 15 19.45 5.95 -6.32
N VAL A 16 20.07 6.98 -6.88
CA VAL A 16 21.52 7.26 -6.83
C VAL A 16 22.12 7.49 -5.44
N LEU A 17 23.31 6.91 -5.20
CA LEU A 17 24.20 7.15 -4.07
C LEU A 17 24.57 8.63 -3.89
N ALA A 18 24.26 9.18 -2.72
CA ALA A 18 25.14 10.12 -2.04
C ALA A 18 25.77 9.38 -0.84
N ALA A 19 27.06 9.61 -0.62
CA ALA A 19 27.89 8.90 0.32
C ALA A 19 27.41 9.02 1.79
N ALA A 20 27.57 7.92 2.53
CA ALA A 20 27.58 7.79 3.99
C ALA A 20 26.29 8.19 4.74
N GLY A 21 25.39 7.21 4.83
CA GLY A 21 24.25 7.15 5.73
C GLY A 21 23.33 6.06 5.20
N GLY A 22 22.88 5.12 6.04
CA GLY A 22 21.96 4.06 5.62
C GLY A 22 20.69 4.64 4.98
N LEU A 23 19.81 3.79 4.45
CA LEU A 23 18.46 4.20 4.04
C LEU A 23 17.70 4.65 5.30
N ASN A 24 17.97 5.87 5.77
CA ASN A 24 17.42 6.38 7.02
C ASN A 24 15.98 6.87 6.84
N ASN A 25 15.53 7.13 5.62
CA ASN A 25 14.26 7.80 5.40
C ASN A 25 13.42 7.07 4.34
N LEU A 26 12.51 6.23 4.83
CA LEU A 26 11.36 5.79 4.05
C LEU A 26 10.62 7.02 3.51
N THR A 27 10.12 6.95 2.28
CA THR A 27 9.53 8.12 1.63
C THR A 27 8.11 7.87 1.12
N GLY A 28 7.24 8.88 1.24
CA GLY A 28 5.87 8.87 0.75
C GLY A 28 5.69 9.36 -0.69
N LEU A 29 4.61 8.91 -1.32
CA LEU A 29 4.09 9.37 -2.62
C LEU A 29 2.62 9.80 -2.45
N ILE A 30 2.28 11.00 -2.92
CA ILE A 30 0.88 11.43 -3.05
C ILE A 30 0.43 11.23 -4.49
N LEU A 31 -0.64 10.46 -4.69
CA LEU A 31 -1.25 10.30 -6.02
C LEU A 31 -2.15 11.51 -6.29
N THR A 32 -1.90 12.23 -7.39
CA THR A 32 -2.66 13.42 -7.78
C THR A 32 -3.22 13.27 -9.19
N GLN A 33 -4.41 13.83 -9.43
CA GLN A 33 -4.99 13.97 -10.76
C GLN A 33 -4.77 15.37 -11.36
N ASN A 34 -4.00 16.24 -10.69
CA ASN A 34 -3.64 17.56 -11.19
C ASN A 34 -2.57 17.45 -12.30
N ALA A 35 -3.04 17.16 -13.52
CA ALA A 35 -2.20 16.97 -14.69
C ALA A 35 -1.37 18.20 -15.08
N THR A 36 -1.75 19.40 -14.62
CA THR A 36 -1.00 20.64 -14.87
C THR A 36 0.28 20.70 -14.04
N ALA A 37 0.19 20.34 -12.75
CA ALA A 37 1.33 20.36 -11.84
C ALA A 37 2.21 19.10 -11.99
N VAL A 38 1.57 17.93 -12.16
CA VAL A 38 2.23 16.63 -12.34
C VAL A 38 1.47 15.82 -13.41
N PRO A 39 1.94 15.79 -14.66
CA PRO A 39 1.31 15.02 -15.73
C PRO A 39 1.21 13.52 -15.42
N ALA A 40 0.18 12.87 -15.98
CA ALA A 40 -0.04 11.44 -15.79
C ALA A 40 1.18 10.59 -16.19
N GLY A 41 1.53 9.62 -15.36
CA GLY A 41 2.70 8.75 -15.55
C GLY A 41 4.04 9.38 -15.18
N THR A 42 4.05 10.60 -14.63
CA THR A 42 5.26 11.26 -14.13
C THR A 42 5.28 11.32 -12.61
N VAL A 43 6.48 11.35 -12.03
CA VAL A 43 6.71 11.54 -10.60
C VAL A 43 7.53 12.80 -10.38
N LYS A 44 7.11 13.65 -9.45
CA LYS A 44 7.80 14.88 -9.06
C LYS A 44 8.13 14.87 -7.58
N ALA A 45 9.39 15.16 -7.23
CA ALA A 45 9.84 15.28 -5.84
C ALA A 45 9.72 16.73 -5.33
N PHE A 46 9.38 16.87 -4.07
CA PHE A 46 9.41 18.12 -3.32
C PHE A 46 10.14 17.91 -2.00
N THR A 47 10.76 18.98 -1.49
CA THR A 47 11.52 18.97 -0.23
C THR A 47 10.90 19.89 0.83
N ALA A 48 9.83 20.62 0.49
CA ALA A 48 9.10 21.48 1.40
C ALA A 48 7.63 21.62 0.96
N SER A 49 6.72 21.82 1.91
CA SER A 49 5.30 22.05 1.62
C SER A 49 5.07 23.35 0.84
N ALA A 50 5.87 24.39 1.07
CA ALA A 50 5.75 25.67 0.34
C ALA A 50 5.95 25.52 -1.18
N ASP A 51 6.84 24.62 -1.61
CA ASP A 51 7.06 24.34 -3.03
C ASP A 51 5.86 23.60 -3.64
N VAL A 52 5.18 22.76 -2.84
CA VAL A 52 3.92 22.12 -3.21
C VAL A 52 2.82 23.18 -3.33
N GLY A 53 2.75 24.12 -2.39
CA GLY A 53 1.82 25.26 -2.45
C GLY A 53 2.00 26.11 -3.71
N THR A 54 3.24 26.34 -4.12
CA THR A 54 3.55 27.02 -5.39
C THR A 54 3.10 26.22 -6.62
N ALA A 55 3.21 24.88 -6.59
CA ALA A 55 2.88 24.02 -7.72
C ALA A 55 1.38 23.71 -7.86
N PHE A 56 0.67 23.53 -6.74
CA PHE A 56 -0.73 23.08 -6.71
C PHE A 56 -1.70 24.15 -6.20
N GLY A 57 -1.20 25.20 -5.53
CA GLY A 57 -1.96 26.24 -4.84
C GLY A 57 -2.03 26.00 -3.33
N ASP A 58 -1.94 27.06 -2.53
CA ASP A 58 -1.92 27.01 -1.06
C ASP A 58 -3.26 26.57 -0.42
N THR A 59 -4.31 26.43 -1.23
CA THR A 59 -5.61 25.90 -0.80
C THR A 59 -5.87 24.48 -1.30
N SER A 60 -4.93 23.89 -2.04
CA SER A 60 -5.06 22.54 -2.57
C SER A 60 -4.97 21.49 -1.47
N VAL A 61 -5.63 20.35 -1.69
CA VAL A 61 -5.50 19.18 -0.81
C VAL A 61 -4.08 18.63 -0.85
N GLU A 62 -3.39 18.69 -2.00
CA GLU A 62 -1.99 18.33 -2.15
C GLU A 62 -1.07 19.14 -1.21
N TYR A 63 -1.27 20.45 -1.14
CA TYR A 63 -0.50 21.32 -0.23
C TYR A 63 -0.78 21.00 1.24
N GLN A 64 -2.05 20.79 1.60
CA GLN A 64 -2.42 20.45 2.97
C GLN A 64 -1.85 19.09 3.40
N MET A 65 -1.95 18.07 2.54
CA MET A 65 -1.33 16.77 2.76
C MET A 65 0.19 16.88 2.87
N ALA A 66 0.84 17.66 2.01
CA ALA A 66 2.28 17.91 2.12
C ALA A 66 2.65 18.60 3.43
N SER A 67 1.85 19.55 3.89
CA SER A 67 2.06 20.24 5.16
C SER A 67 2.01 19.27 6.35
N VAL A 68 1.02 18.37 6.37
CA VAL A 68 0.92 17.30 7.38
C VAL A 68 2.10 16.34 7.27
N TYR A 69 2.43 15.87 6.05
CA TYR A 69 3.53 14.93 5.83
C TYR A 69 4.87 15.50 6.32
N PHE A 70 5.27 16.69 5.86
CA PHE A 70 6.57 17.28 6.21
C PHE A 70 6.68 17.66 7.70
N ALA A 71 5.57 17.87 8.39
CA ALA A 71 5.58 18.09 9.84
C ALA A 71 5.81 16.79 10.63
N GLY A 72 5.55 15.62 10.04
CA GLY A 72 5.58 14.35 10.74
C GLY A 72 4.49 14.26 11.81
N TYR A 73 4.73 13.45 12.83
CA TYR A 73 3.84 13.32 14.00
C TYR A 73 4.36 14.12 15.19
N SER A 74 3.48 14.43 16.13
CA SER A 74 3.83 15.11 17.38
C SER A 74 4.90 14.34 18.15
N ASN A 75 5.99 15.02 18.52
CA ASN A 75 7.18 14.46 19.17
C ASN A 75 8.03 13.53 18.28
N ALA A 76 7.89 13.58 16.95
CA ALA A 76 8.83 12.92 16.06
C ALA A 76 10.27 13.43 16.29
N ILE A 77 11.22 12.50 16.29
CA ILE A 77 12.65 12.80 16.51
C ILE A 77 13.30 13.29 15.20
N MET A 78 12.72 12.91 14.06
CA MET A 78 13.07 13.43 12.74
C MET A 78 11.79 13.75 11.94
N THR A 79 11.91 14.67 11.00
CA THR A 79 10.85 15.02 10.06
C THR A 79 11.18 14.53 8.65
N PRO A 80 10.17 14.26 7.80
CA PRO A 80 10.43 13.79 6.45
C PRO A 80 11.19 14.81 5.61
N ALA A 81 12.10 14.34 4.75
CA ALA A 81 12.96 15.20 3.94
C ALA A 81 12.47 15.37 2.50
N THR A 82 11.72 14.39 1.98
CA THR A 82 11.25 14.38 0.59
C THR A 82 9.86 13.81 0.53
N LEU A 83 9.04 14.34 -0.37
CA LEU A 83 7.70 13.85 -0.70
C LEU A 83 7.58 13.79 -2.21
N TYR A 84 7.15 12.64 -2.74
CA TYR A 84 6.87 12.51 -4.16
C TYR A 84 5.39 12.78 -4.45
N PHE A 85 5.10 13.28 -5.65
CA PHE A 85 3.77 13.34 -6.22
C PHE A 85 3.75 12.57 -7.54
N GLY A 86 2.82 11.63 -7.67
CA GLY A 86 2.64 10.80 -8.86
C GLY A 86 1.39 11.22 -9.61
N GLY A 87 1.54 11.58 -10.87
CA GLY A 87 0.41 11.94 -11.73
C GLY A 87 -0.37 10.72 -12.13
N MET A 88 -1.62 10.61 -11.66
CA MET A 88 -2.58 9.61 -12.09
C MET A 88 -3.43 10.19 -13.23
N GLY A 89 -3.66 9.38 -14.27
CA GLY A 89 -4.75 9.63 -15.19
C GLY A 89 -6.08 9.45 -14.48
N ALA A 90 -7.10 10.23 -14.87
CA ALA A 90 -8.45 10.06 -14.32
C ALA A 90 -8.93 8.62 -14.56
N SER A 91 -9.40 7.96 -13.50
CA SER A 91 -10.06 6.67 -13.63
C SER A 91 -11.29 6.79 -14.52
N ALA A 92 -11.58 5.75 -15.29
CA ALA A 92 -12.86 5.64 -15.97
C ALA A 92 -13.97 5.49 -14.92
N SER A 93 -14.94 6.40 -14.89
CA SER A 93 -16.14 6.28 -14.06
C SER A 93 -17.26 5.62 -14.87
N GLY A 94 -18.00 4.72 -14.23
CA GLY A 94 -19.18 4.09 -14.81
C GLY A 94 -20.24 5.12 -15.19
N ALA A 95 -20.96 4.89 -16.28
CA ALA A 95 -22.11 5.69 -16.63
C ALA A 95 -23.33 5.13 -15.90
N GLU A 96 -24.23 6.01 -15.46
CA GLU A 96 -25.49 5.66 -14.82
C GLU A 96 -26.66 6.15 -15.67
N ALA A 97 -27.72 5.34 -15.74
CA ALA A 97 -28.95 5.70 -16.41
C ALA A 97 -30.16 5.05 -15.76
N THR A 98 -31.33 5.67 -15.97
CA THR A 98 -32.63 5.16 -15.50
C THR A 98 -33.58 4.99 -16.68
N ALA A 99 -34.35 3.90 -16.67
CA ALA A 99 -35.37 3.65 -17.68
C ALA A 99 -36.75 4.13 -17.20
N ALA A 100 -37.58 4.56 -18.14
CA ALA A 100 -39.00 4.81 -17.95
C ALA A 100 -39.82 3.92 -18.88
N ILE A 101 -41.03 3.56 -18.46
CA ILE A 101 -41.96 2.76 -19.25
C ILE A 101 -43.24 3.53 -19.55
N ALA A 102 -43.83 3.29 -20.71
CA ALA A 102 -45.16 3.76 -21.09
C ALA A 102 -45.87 2.66 -21.90
N ASP A 103 -47.15 2.45 -21.63
CA ASP A 103 -48.00 1.47 -22.34
C ASP A 103 -47.44 0.03 -22.43
N GLY A 104 -46.62 -0.38 -21.45
CA GLY A 104 -46.03 -1.72 -21.39
C GLY A 104 -44.70 -1.88 -22.13
N GLU A 105 -44.12 -0.78 -22.63
CA GLU A 105 -42.84 -0.74 -23.33
C GLU A 105 -41.86 0.21 -22.64
N VAL A 106 -40.55 0.00 -22.83
CA VAL A 106 -39.51 0.96 -22.41
C VAL A 106 -39.56 2.16 -23.35
N SER A 107 -39.90 3.34 -22.80
CA SER A 107 -40.19 4.55 -23.58
C SER A 107 -39.08 5.59 -23.52
N ALA A 108 -38.28 5.62 -22.44
CA ALA A 108 -37.13 6.50 -22.33
C ALA A 108 -36.02 5.88 -21.47
N ILE A 109 -34.76 6.23 -21.78
CA ILE A 109 -33.61 5.97 -20.93
C ILE A 109 -32.86 7.29 -20.73
N THR A 110 -32.79 7.76 -19.50
CA THR A 110 -32.15 9.02 -19.14
C THR A 110 -30.81 8.74 -18.47
N VAL A 111 -29.73 9.25 -19.06
CA VAL A 111 -28.39 9.19 -18.45
C VAL A 111 -28.35 10.17 -17.27
N SER A 112 -28.12 9.66 -16.07
CA SER A 112 -27.96 10.45 -14.84
C SER A 112 -26.51 10.83 -14.58
N ALA A 113 -25.56 9.99 -15.02
CA ALA A 113 -24.13 10.27 -15.01
C ALA A 113 -23.48 9.69 -16.27
N GLY A 114 -22.79 10.50 -17.06
CA GLY A 114 -22.16 10.04 -18.30
C GLY A 114 -20.90 9.19 -18.09
N GLY A 115 -20.37 9.15 -16.88
CA GLY A 115 -19.10 8.51 -16.58
C GLY A 115 -17.91 9.16 -17.32
N THR A 116 -16.76 8.50 -17.30
CA THR A 116 -15.51 8.95 -17.94
C THR A 116 -14.74 7.75 -18.46
N GLY A 117 -13.80 7.97 -19.38
CA GLY A 117 -12.89 6.92 -19.89
C GLY A 117 -13.47 6.03 -21.00
N TYR A 118 -14.67 6.33 -21.52
CA TYR A 118 -15.23 5.58 -22.65
C TYR A 118 -14.50 5.93 -23.96
N ALA A 119 -13.64 5.04 -24.43
CA ALA A 119 -13.02 5.14 -25.76
C ALA A 119 -13.96 4.66 -26.89
N THR A 120 -14.88 3.74 -26.56
CA THR A 120 -15.90 3.20 -27.45
C THR A 120 -17.25 3.17 -26.75
N ALA A 121 -18.34 3.15 -27.52
CA ALA A 121 -19.69 3.00 -26.97
C ALA A 121 -19.80 1.73 -26.11
N PRO A 122 -20.24 1.82 -24.84
CA PRO A 122 -20.39 0.65 -23.99
C PRO A 122 -21.63 -0.17 -24.36
N THR A 123 -21.64 -1.43 -23.93
CA THR A 123 -22.84 -2.28 -24.03
C THR A 123 -23.86 -1.84 -22.99
N VAL A 124 -25.12 -1.68 -23.41
CA VAL A 124 -26.26 -1.35 -22.53
C VAL A 124 -27.16 -2.58 -22.42
N THR A 125 -27.38 -3.04 -21.20
CA THR A 125 -28.25 -4.19 -20.90
C THR A 125 -29.45 -3.72 -20.09
N LEU A 126 -30.65 -4.13 -20.51
CA LEU A 126 -31.91 -3.89 -19.80
C LEU A 126 -32.38 -5.20 -19.18
N SER A 127 -32.57 -5.23 -17.86
CA SER A 127 -32.98 -6.45 -17.15
C SER A 127 -34.06 -6.18 -16.11
N GLY A 128 -34.91 -7.17 -15.84
CA GLY A 128 -36.05 -7.02 -14.92
C GLY A 128 -37.26 -6.34 -15.58
N GLY A 129 -38.12 -5.73 -14.76
CA GLY A 129 -39.30 -5.00 -15.25
C GLY A 129 -40.51 -5.85 -15.67
N GLY A 130 -40.38 -7.17 -15.67
CA GLY A 130 -41.45 -8.13 -16.00
C GLY A 130 -41.77 -8.29 -17.50
N GLY A 131 -41.12 -7.51 -18.36
CA GLY A 131 -41.26 -7.59 -19.83
C GLY A 131 -40.07 -8.26 -20.52
N THR A 132 -40.12 -8.32 -21.85
CA THR A 132 -39.04 -8.89 -22.69
C THR A 132 -38.83 -8.09 -23.98
N GLY A 133 -37.64 -8.20 -24.56
CA GLY A 133 -37.34 -7.69 -25.91
C GLY A 133 -36.85 -6.25 -25.99
N ALA A 134 -36.68 -5.54 -24.87
CA ALA A 134 -36.13 -4.19 -24.90
C ALA A 134 -34.61 -4.21 -25.18
N THR A 135 -34.14 -3.37 -26.10
CA THR A 135 -32.72 -3.20 -26.43
C THR A 135 -32.37 -1.73 -26.56
N ALA A 136 -31.11 -1.38 -26.26
CA ALA A 136 -30.63 0.00 -26.34
C ALA A 136 -29.14 0.08 -26.69
N THR A 137 -28.71 1.22 -27.20
CA THR A 137 -27.30 1.50 -27.55
C THR A 137 -26.85 2.82 -26.94
N ALA A 138 -25.60 2.88 -26.46
CA ALA A 138 -25.02 4.09 -25.89
C ALA A 138 -24.31 4.95 -26.95
N THR A 139 -24.35 6.26 -26.78
CA THR A 139 -23.56 7.22 -27.56
C THR A 139 -22.49 7.82 -26.66
N VAL A 140 -21.24 7.85 -27.15
CA VAL A 140 -20.09 8.39 -26.41
C VAL A 140 -19.54 9.61 -27.13
N SER A 141 -19.31 10.69 -26.38
CA SER A 141 -18.64 11.91 -26.86
C SER A 141 -17.79 12.50 -25.74
N GLY A 142 -16.59 12.96 -26.07
CA GLY A 142 -15.67 13.54 -25.08
C GLY A 142 -15.23 12.58 -23.96
N GLY A 143 -15.27 11.26 -24.21
CA GLY A 143 -14.90 10.24 -23.22
C GLY A 143 -16.01 9.87 -22.22
N ALA A 144 -17.24 10.39 -22.39
CA ALA A 144 -18.40 10.11 -21.55
C ALA A 144 -19.59 9.61 -22.39
N VAL A 145 -20.48 8.81 -21.79
CA VAL A 145 -21.78 8.45 -22.37
C VAL A 145 -22.69 9.68 -22.32
N THR A 146 -23.05 10.21 -23.49
CA THR A 146 -23.89 11.42 -23.61
C THR A 146 -25.36 11.11 -23.88
N GLY A 147 -25.69 9.86 -24.18
CA GLY A 147 -27.07 9.45 -24.42
C GLY A 147 -27.19 7.95 -24.61
N ILE A 148 -28.42 7.44 -24.43
CA ILE A 148 -28.80 6.06 -24.70
C ILE A 148 -30.02 6.09 -25.62
N THR A 149 -29.91 5.44 -26.78
CA THR A 149 -30.99 5.31 -27.75
C THR A 149 -31.62 3.94 -27.63
N ILE A 150 -32.93 3.91 -27.38
CA ILE A 150 -33.72 2.66 -27.38
C ILE A 150 -33.82 2.20 -28.83
N THR A 151 -33.38 0.97 -29.09
CA THR A 151 -33.49 0.33 -30.40
C THR A 151 -34.77 -0.49 -30.51
N GLU A 152 -35.21 -1.10 -29.43
CA GLU A 152 -36.50 -1.78 -29.31
C GLU A 152 -37.08 -1.50 -27.91
N GLY A 153 -38.35 -1.08 -27.83
CA GLY A 153 -39.03 -0.82 -26.56
C GLY A 153 -39.42 -2.09 -25.79
N GLY A 154 -39.44 -3.24 -26.50
CA GLY A 154 -39.90 -4.52 -25.96
C GLY A 154 -41.39 -4.51 -25.61
N THR A 155 -41.87 -5.53 -24.91
CA THR A 155 -43.29 -5.67 -24.53
C THR A 155 -43.47 -6.28 -23.14
N GLY A 156 -44.60 -5.96 -22.50
CA GLY A 156 -45.02 -6.58 -21.24
C GLY A 156 -44.36 -6.03 -19.98
N TYR A 157 -43.68 -4.88 -20.05
CA TYR A 157 -43.06 -4.27 -18.88
C TYR A 157 -44.12 -3.71 -17.94
N THR A 158 -44.08 -4.13 -16.67
CA THR A 158 -44.98 -3.69 -15.60
C THR A 158 -44.29 -2.76 -14.60
N THR A 159 -42.96 -2.81 -14.56
CA THR A 159 -42.10 -1.84 -13.86
C THR A 159 -40.92 -1.49 -14.75
N ALA A 160 -40.26 -0.36 -14.47
CA ALA A 160 -39.07 0.04 -15.23
C ALA A 160 -37.94 -1.00 -15.06
N PRO A 161 -37.30 -1.46 -16.16
CA PRO A 161 -36.15 -2.34 -16.07
C PRO A 161 -34.94 -1.61 -15.52
N THR A 162 -34.03 -2.35 -14.90
CA THR A 162 -32.72 -1.85 -14.49
C THR A 162 -31.84 -1.68 -15.73
N VAL A 163 -31.26 -0.49 -15.89
CA VAL A 163 -30.27 -0.20 -16.95
C VAL A 163 -28.89 -0.48 -16.40
N THR A 164 -28.16 -1.39 -17.04
CA THR A 164 -26.76 -1.67 -16.73
C THR A 164 -25.91 -1.26 -17.92
N ILE A 165 -25.03 -0.29 -17.72
CA ILE A 165 -24.06 0.14 -18.73
C ILE A 165 -22.74 -0.52 -18.36
N MET A 166 -22.17 -1.28 -19.28
CA MET A 166 -20.87 -1.89 -19.05
C MET A 166 -19.84 -0.77 -18.86
N PRO A 167 -19.08 -0.75 -17.76
CA PRO A 167 -18.07 0.29 -17.54
C PRO A 167 -17.08 0.30 -18.71
N ALA A 168 -16.50 1.47 -18.99
CA ALA A 168 -15.37 1.52 -19.90
C ALA A 168 -14.28 0.54 -19.40
N ALA A 169 -13.46 0.02 -20.32
CA ALA A 169 -12.27 -0.75 -19.92
C ALA A 169 -11.57 0.05 -18.82
N GLY A 170 -11.56 -0.50 -17.61
CA GLY A 170 -11.17 0.24 -16.42
C GLY A 170 -9.82 0.90 -16.65
N ALA A 171 -9.62 2.09 -16.09
CA ALA A 171 -8.28 2.63 -16.03
C ALA A 171 -7.40 1.55 -15.39
N ASP A 172 -6.33 1.17 -16.09
CA ASP A 172 -5.39 0.19 -15.59
C ASP A 172 -4.63 0.82 -14.43
N ILE A 173 -5.25 0.83 -13.24
CA ILE A 173 -4.67 1.40 -12.02
C ILE A 173 -3.34 0.71 -11.73
N GLY A 174 -3.27 -0.61 -11.91
CA GLY A 174 -2.05 -1.37 -11.78
C GLY A 174 -0.96 -0.87 -12.73
N GLY A 175 -1.26 -0.77 -14.03
CA GLY A 175 -0.32 -0.27 -15.03
C GLY A 175 0.09 1.19 -14.83
N GLN A 176 -0.80 2.03 -14.30
CA GLN A 176 -0.44 3.40 -13.91
C GLN A 176 0.52 3.40 -12.72
N MET A 177 0.26 2.60 -11.69
CA MET A 177 1.16 2.48 -10.53
C MET A 177 2.51 1.89 -10.93
N ASP A 178 2.53 0.90 -11.84
CA ASP A 178 3.78 0.37 -12.43
C ASP A 178 4.55 1.45 -13.20
N THR A 179 3.84 2.31 -13.93
CA THR A 179 4.45 3.45 -14.63
C THR A 179 5.07 4.44 -13.64
N LEU A 180 4.40 4.73 -12.52
CA LEU A 180 4.94 5.60 -11.48
C LEU A 180 6.16 4.98 -10.79
N LEU A 181 6.13 3.67 -10.51
CA LEU A 181 7.25 2.94 -9.94
C LEU A 181 8.45 2.89 -10.89
N ALA A 182 8.20 2.76 -12.20
CA ALA A 182 9.24 2.84 -13.22
C ALA A 182 9.80 4.25 -13.41
N ALA A 183 8.97 5.29 -13.25
CA ALA A 183 9.39 6.69 -13.30
C ALA A 183 10.24 7.07 -12.08
N SER A 184 9.91 6.56 -10.91
CA SER A 184 10.71 6.66 -9.69
C SER A 184 10.39 5.51 -8.74
N GLY A 185 11.39 4.69 -8.41
CA GLY A 185 11.26 3.59 -7.44
C GLY A 185 11.61 3.99 -6.00
N ALA A 186 11.76 5.28 -5.72
CA ALA A 186 12.35 5.79 -4.47
C ALA A 186 11.34 6.04 -3.34
N TRP A 187 10.09 5.60 -3.48
CA TRP A 187 9.03 5.74 -2.48
C TRP A 187 8.61 4.37 -1.94
N ASN A 188 8.18 4.35 -0.68
CA ASN A 188 7.86 3.15 0.08
C ASN A 188 6.39 3.10 0.52
N GLY A 189 5.70 4.23 0.49
CA GLY A 189 4.27 4.28 0.78
C GLY A 189 3.56 5.32 -0.08
N PHE A 190 2.26 5.14 -0.32
CA PHE A 190 1.47 6.11 -1.06
C PHE A 190 0.09 6.37 -0.45
N ALA A 191 -0.47 7.53 -0.76
CA ALA A 191 -1.84 7.93 -0.45
C ALA A 191 -2.42 8.78 -1.57
N PRO A 192 -3.71 8.62 -1.93
CA PRO A 192 -4.32 9.46 -2.95
C PRO A 192 -4.78 10.82 -2.39
N ALA A 193 -4.55 11.89 -3.15
CA ALA A 193 -5.07 13.24 -2.87
C ALA A 193 -6.54 13.44 -3.27
N TYR A 194 -7.12 12.44 -3.93
CA TYR A 194 -8.53 12.37 -4.30
C TYR A 194 -9.14 11.13 -3.67
N GLU A 195 -10.47 11.10 -3.54
CA GLU A 195 -11.15 9.89 -3.09
C GLU A 195 -11.27 8.91 -4.27
N PRO A 196 -10.62 7.73 -4.24
CA PRO A 196 -10.79 6.75 -5.30
C PRO A 196 -12.16 6.09 -5.21
N SER A 197 -12.70 5.64 -6.35
CA SER A 197 -13.90 4.79 -6.35
C SER A 197 -13.63 3.47 -5.62
N LEU A 198 -14.67 2.76 -5.16
CA LEU A 198 -14.48 1.45 -4.52
C LEU A 198 -13.69 0.47 -5.41
N ALA A 199 -13.93 0.49 -6.73
CA ALA A 199 -13.18 -0.33 -7.68
C ALA A 199 -11.69 0.06 -7.73
N ASP A 200 -11.38 1.36 -7.71
CA ASP A 200 -10.00 1.84 -7.69
C ASP A 200 -9.32 1.54 -6.35
N LYS A 201 -10.03 1.69 -5.21
CA LYS A 201 -9.54 1.31 -3.87
C LYS A 201 -9.12 -0.18 -3.88
N GLN A 202 -9.94 -1.05 -4.46
CA GLN A 202 -9.66 -2.49 -4.59
C GLN A 202 -8.48 -2.76 -5.54
N ALA A 203 -8.40 -2.07 -6.68
CA ALA A 203 -7.31 -2.24 -7.64
C ALA A 203 -5.96 -1.76 -7.07
N LEU A 204 -5.92 -0.63 -6.38
CA LEU A 204 -4.74 -0.15 -5.64
C LEU A 204 -4.31 -1.18 -4.59
N ALA A 205 -5.25 -1.74 -3.83
CA ALA A 205 -4.95 -2.75 -2.81
C ALA A 205 -4.39 -4.05 -3.40
N GLN A 206 -4.94 -4.52 -4.53
CA GLN A 206 -4.42 -5.67 -5.26
C GLN A 206 -3.01 -5.41 -5.78
N TRP A 207 -2.78 -4.23 -6.36
CA TRP A 207 -1.46 -3.83 -6.84
C TRP A 207 -0.43 -3.80 -5.71
N VAL A 208 -0.77 -3.24 -4.54
CA VAL A 208 0.08 -3.26 -3.33
C VAL A 208 0.46 -4.68 -2.92
N GLY A 209 -0.53 -5.59 -2.87
CA GLY A 209 -0.29 -6.98 -2.50
C GLY A 209 0.63 -7.73 -3.47
N ALA A 210 0.76 -7.26 -4.72
CA ALA A 210 1.69 -7.81 -5.71
C ALA A 210 3.14 -7.30 -5.55
N GLN A 211 3.37 -6.23 -4.78
CA GLN A 211 4.70 -5.61 -4.62
C GLN A 211 5.65 -6.34 -3.67
N SER A 212 5.36 -7.61 -3.33
CA SER A 212 6.21 -8.44 -2.46
C SER A 212 6.56 -7.77 -1.13
N ASN A 213 5.59 -7.06 -0.54
CA ASN A 213 5.75 -6.31 0.70
C ASN A 213 6.87 -5.25 0.66
N LYS A 214 7.01 -4.52 -0.46
CA LYS A 214 7.96 -3.40 -0.61
C LYS A 214 7.30 -2.04 -0.55
N VAL A 215 5.97 -1.99 -0.64
CA VAL A 215 5.17 -0.77 -0.78
C VAL A 215 3.97 -0.81 0.15
N TRP A 216 3.71 0.29 0.85
CA TRP A 216 2.56 0.48 1.72
C TRP A 216 1.49 1.36 1.06
N GLY A 217 0.24 0.88 0.99
CA GLY A 217 -0.88 1.66 0.48
C GLY A 217 -1.73 2.21 1.62
N VAL A 218 -1.80 3.54 1.78
CA VAL A 218 -2.71 4.20 2.71
C VAL A 218 -3.90 4.75 1.92
N ILE A 219 -5.03 4.06 1.98
CA ILE A 219 -6.21 4.34 1.16
C ILE A 219 -7.33 4.84 2.08
N TRP A 220 -7.80 6.05 1.83
CA TRP A 220 -8.87 6.65 2.63
C TRP A 220 -10.24 6.47 1.98
N ASP A 221 -11.29 6.51 2.81
CA ASP A 221 -12.64 6.14 2.45
C ASP A 221 -13.70 6.96 3.21
N THR A 222 -14.57 7.67 2.49
CA THR A 222 -15.71 8.42 3.06
C THR A 222 -17.04 7.68 2.93
N ASP A 223 -17.05 6.48 2.33
CA ASP A 223 -18.27 5.73 2.04
C ASP A 223 -19.07 5.46 3.33
N THR A 224 -20.38 5.71 3.26
CA THR A 224 -21.30 5.48 4.39
C THR A 224 -21.28 4.04 4.92
N GLN A 225 -20.88 3.09 4.07
CA GLN A 225 -20.70 1.68 4.42
C GLN A 225 -19.61 1.50 5.50
N ALA A 226 -18.59 2.37 5.56
CA ALA A 226 -17.52 2.28 6.56
C ALA A 226 -18.05 2.40 7.99
N THR A 227 -19.09 3.20 8.21
CA THR A 227 -19.74 3.42 9.53
C THR A 227 -21.03 2.64 9.71
N THR A 228 -21.39 1.75 8.77
CA THR A 228 -22.55 0.87 8.89
C THR A 228 -22.19 -0.38 9.70
N GLN A 229 -22.94 -0.66 10.75
CA GLN A 229 -22.75 -1.85 11.57
C GLN A 229 -23.00 -3.13 10.76
N ASN A 230 -22.10 -4.12 10.87
CA ASN A 230 -22.15 -5.38 10.12
C ASN A 230 -22.17 -5.18 8.60
N SER A 231 -21.48 -4.14 8.11
CA SER A 231 -21.35 -3.90 6.67
C SER A 231 -20.73 -5.11 5.97
N THR A 232 -21.22 -5.46 4.79
CA THR A 232 -20.64 -6.51 3.93
C THR A 232 -19.97 -5.94 2.69
N THR A 233 -20.13 -4.64 2.43
CA THR A 233 -19.71 -3.96 1.20
C THR A 233 -18.68 -2.86 1.44
N ALA A 234 -18.39 -2.50 2.70
CA ALA A 234 -17.35 -1.53 3.01
C ALA A 234 -15.97 -2.00 2.51
N PHE A 235 -15.14 -1.06 2.05
CA PHE A 235 -13.79 -1.37 1.57
C PHE A 235 -12.94 -2.09 2.62
N GLY A 236 -12.97 -1.66 3.89
CA GLY A 236 -12.25 -2.33 4.97
C GLY A 236 -12.71 -3.78 5.21
N VAL A 237 -14.01 -4.05 5.06
CA VAL A 237 -14.56 -5.41 5.16
C VAL A 237 -14.15 -6.26 3.96
N TRP A 238 -14.16 -5.68 2.76
CA TRP A 238 -13.62 -6.36 1.59
C TRP A 238 -12.14 -6.70 1.79
N LEU A 239 -11.34 -5.75 2.30
CA LEU A 239 -9.90 -5.87 2.49
C LEU A 239 -9.53 -6.94 3.52
N THR A 240 -10.28 -7.04 4.64
CA THR A 240 -10.06 -8.10 5.65
C THR A 240 -10.38 -9.49 5.14
N ASN A 241 -11.29 -9.61 4.16
CA ASN A 241 -11.57 -10.88 3.47
C ASN A 241 -10.54 -11.22 2.40
N GLN A 242 -9.63 -10.29 2.06
CA GLN A 242 -8.52 -10.57 1.15
C GLN A 242 -7.29 -11.11 1.90
N SER A 243 -6.45 -11.87 1.20
CA SER A 243 -5.11 -12.27 1.68
C SER A 243 -4.02 -11.29 1.23
N LEU A 244 -4.34 -9.99 1.15
CA LEU A 244 -3.42 -8.94 0.68
C LEU A 244 -2.71 -8.30 1.86
N SER A 245 -1.38 -8.18 1.79
CA SER A 245 -0.58 -7.47 2.79
C SER A 245 -0.22 -6.06 2.35
N GLY A 246 -0.15 -5.14 3.31
CA GLY A 246 0.41 -3.81 3.08
C GLY A 246 -0.57 -2.69 2.79
N VAL A 247 -1.86 -2.86 3.05
CA VAL A 247 -2.86 -1.80 2.86
C VAL A 247 -3.45 -1.37 4.20
N THR A 248 -3.42 -0.07 4.46
CA THR A 248 -4.07 0.56 5.62
C THR A 248 -5.28 1.35 5.13
N ALA A 249 -6.47 0.86 5.44
CA ALA A 249 -7.72 1.58 5.19
C ALA A 249 -7.91 2.67 6.24
N VAL A 250 -8.12 3.92 5.82
CA VAL A 250 -8.30 5.10 6.68
C VAL A 250 -9.70 5.68 6.48
N TYR A 251 -10.38 6.06 7.56
CA TYR A 251 -11.69 6.68 7.46
C TYR A 251 -11.60 8.19 7.21
N ASN A 252 -12.35 8.64 6.20
CA ASN A 252 -12.90 9.97 5.99
C ASN A 252 -11.95 11.15 5.68
N ASP A 253 -10.63 10.97 5.69
CA ASP A 253 -9.73 12.12 5.56
C ASP A 253 -8.39 11.81 4.87
N ALA A 254 -8.12 12.53 3.78
CA ALA A 254 -6.86 12.49 3.05
C ALA A 254 -5.68 13.01 3.90
N LEU A 255 -5.91 14.00 4.78
CA LEU A 255 -4.85 14.51 5.66
C LEU A 255 -4.43 13.46 6.69
N THR A 256 -5.38 12.67 7.19
CA THR A 256 -5.10 11.51 8.03
C THR A 256 -4.26 10.46 7.30
N ALA A 257 -4.51 10.23 6.00
CA ALA A 257 -3.64 9.37 5.19
C ALA A 257 -2.23 9.97 5.01
N ALA A 258 -2.12 11.28 4.85
CA ALA A 258 -0.83 11.98 4.81
C ALA A 258 -0.07 11.91 6.16
N LEU A 259 -0.78 11.95 7.29
CA LEU A 259 -0.19 11.74 8.63
C LEU A 259 0.40 10.33 8.76
N CYS A 260 -0.28 9.31 8.24
CA CYS A 260 0.26 7.95 8.19
C CYS A 260 1.59 7.90 7.40
N LEU A 261 1.65 8.53 6.21
CA LEU A 261 2.89 8.62 5.45
C LEU A 261 3.98 9.43 6.17
N GLY A 262 3.60 10.54 6.80
CA GLY A 262 4.50 11.39 7.58
C GLY A 262 5.08 10.62 8.78
N TRP A 263 4.28 9.79 9.45
CA TRP A 263 4.76 8.90 10.51
C TRP A 263 5.81 7.92 10.00
N MET A 264 5.55 7.22 8.89
CA MET A 264 6.52 6.27 8.30
C MET A 264 7.85 6.97 7.99
N ALA A 265 7.79 8.15 7.38
CA ALA A 265 8.96 8.91 6.97
C ALA A 265 9.66 9.64 8.14
N SER A 266 9.03 9.67 9.33
CA SER A 266 9.58 10.23 10.57
C SER A 266 10.21 9.17 11.50
N LEU A 267 10.18 7.88 11.13
CA LEU A 267 10.79 6.83 11.94
C LEU A 267 12.31 6.90 11.87
N SER A 268 12.93 7.11 13.04
CA SER A 268 14.39 7.20 13.18
C SER A 268 15.00 5.84 13.54
N PHE A 269 15.41 5.07 12.54
CA PHE A 269 16.02 3.74 12.72
C PHE A 269 17.38 3.77 13.44
N ASP A 270 18.01 4.93 13.56
CA ASP A 270 19.24 5.13 14.34
C ASP A 270 19.00 5.33 15.84
N THR A 271 17.74 5.55 16.25
CA THR A 271 17.41 5.81 17.64
C THR A 271 17.22 4.51 18.42
N THR A 272 18.03 4.31 19.45
CA THR A 272 17.85 3.20 20.40
C THR A 272 16.46 3.27 21.04
N ALA A 273 15.72 2.16 21.02
CA ALA A 273 14.33 2.06 21.43
C ALA A 273 13.40 3.06 20.71
N GLY A 274 13.69 3.36 19.45
CA GLY A 274 12.94 4.31 18.62
C GLY A 274 11.65 3.77 18.00
N ARG A 275 11.34 2.48 18.14
CA ARG A 275 10.10 1.86 17.61
C ARG A 275 8.87 2.64 18.07
N GLN A 276 8.12 3.18 17.12
CA GLN A 276 6.89 3.92 17.37
C GLN A 276 5.73 3.28 16.60
N THR A 277 4.61 3.00 17.28
CA THR A 277 3.43 2.44 16.61
C THR A 277 2.70 3.51 15.82
N LEU A 278 2.00 3.13 14.74
CA LEU A 278 1.08 4.03 14.04
C LEU A 278 -0.10 4.43 14.95
N ALA A 279 -0.48 3.56 15.89
CA ALA A 279 -1.43 3.93 16.94
C ALA A 279 -0.87 5.05 17.82
N MET A 280 -1.75 5.88 18.36
CA MET A 280 -1.42 6.93 19.34
C MET A 280 -0.60 8.12 18.80
N ILE A 281 -0.31 8.16 17.49
CA ILE A 281 0.32 9.34 16.89
C ILE A 281 -0.67 10.50 16.80
N GLN A 282 -0.17 11.72 16.91
CA GLN A 282 -0.96 12.94 16.77
C GLN A 282 -0.39 13.78 15.63
N ASP A 283 -1.25 14.48 14.92
CA ASP A 283 -0.87 15.49 13.94
C ASP A 283 -0.05 16.60 14.62
N ALA A 284 1.12 16.94 14.06
CA ALA A 284 1.97 18.01 14.57
C ALA A 284 1.50 19.41 14.10
N THR A 285 0.69 19.47 13.04
CA THR A 285 0.25 20.73 12.42
C THR A 285 -1.02 21.31 13.04
N GLY A 286 -1.87 20.45 13.60
CA GLY A 286 -3.23 20.81 14.04
C GLY A 286 -4.20 21.05 12.89
N LEU A 287 -3.85 20.67 11.65
CA LEU A 287 -4.72 20.78 10.48
C LEU A 287 -5.79 19.68 10.47
N ILE A 288 -5.52 18.53 11.08
CA ILE A 288 -6.46 17.41 11.09
C ILE A 288 -7.53 17.64 12.16
N THR A 289 -8.77 17.84 11.72
CA THR A 289 -9.93 17.79 12.61
C THR A 289 -10.39 16.33 12.75
N PRO A 290 -10.43 15.75 13.96
CA PRO A 290 -10.76 14.33 14.13
C PRO A 290 -12.16 13.99 13.59
N PRO A 291 -12.29 13.12 12.59
CA PRO A 291 -13.60 12.72 12.04
C PRO A 291 -14.41 11.84 13.01
N VAL A 292 -13.77 11.25 14.03
CA VAL A 292 -14.42 10.31 14.95
C VAL A 292 -14.36 10.83 16.39
N SER A 293 -15.52 11.18 16.94
CA SER A 293 -15.67 11.62 18.34
C SER A 293 -16.61 10.73 19.16
N SER A 294 -17.28 9.76 18.52
CA SER A 294 -18.21 8.83 19.16
C SER A 294 -17.59 7.45 19.35
N GLY A 295 -17.73 6.89 20.57
CA GLY A 295 -17.30 5.53 20.87
C GLY A 295 -18.02 4.46 20.07
N SER A 296 -19.29 4.68 19.68
CA SER A 296 -20.03 3.72 18.85
C SER A 296 -19.52 3.69 17.42
N VAL A 297 -19.25 4.86 16.82
CA VAL A 297 -18.67 4.97 15.47
C VAL A 297 -17.27 4.37 15.45
N ALA A 298 -16.45 4.66 16.47
CA ALA A 298 -15.14 4.06 16.63
C ALA A 298 -15.20 2.53 16.68
N ALA A 299 -16.14 1.94 17.44
CA ALA A 299 -16.30 0.50 17.51
C ALA A 299 -16.71 -0.14 16.17
N ILE A 300 -17.61 0.51 15.42
CA ILE A 300 -18.03 0.04 14.09
C ILE A 300 -16.86 0.09 13.10
N LEU A 301 -16.09 1.18 13.08
CA LEU A 301 -14.91 1.32 12.21
C LEU A 301 -13.86 0.25 12.50
N LEU A 302 -13.60 -0.05 13.78
CA LEU A 302 -12.71 -1.14 14.18
C LEU A 302 -13.21 -2.50 13.68
N ALA A 303 -14.50 -2.78 13.84
CA ALA A 303 -15.10 -4.03 13.36
C ALA A 303 -15.05 -4.16 11.82
N ASN A 304 -15.18 -3.05 11.11
CA ASN A 304 -15.10 -2.98 9.66
C ASN A 304 -13.66 -2.91 9.12
N GLY A 305 -12.63 -2.93 9.98
CA GLY A 305 -11.22 -2.98 9.57
C GLY A 305 -10.57 -1.64 9.22
N TYR A 306 -11.13 -0.52 9.71
CA TYR A 306 -10.62 0.83 9.42
C TYR A 306 -9.72 1.39 10.52
N ASN A 307 -8.78 2.22 10.09
CA ASN A 307 -8.04 3.16 10.91
C ASN A 307 -8.72 4.54 10.86
N PHE A 308 -8.66 5.29 11.94
CA PHE A 308 -9.26 6.63 12.04
C PHE A 308 -8.52 7.50 13.04
N TYR A 309 -8.58 8.82 12.80
CA TYR A 309 -8.10 9.81 13.76
C TYR A 309 -9.26 10.18 14.69
N GLY A 310 -9.07 9.95 15.99
CA GLY A 310 -10.13 10.05 16.99
C GLY A 310 -9.92 11.21 17.95
N ALA A 311 -11.02 11.83 18.39
CA ALA A 311 -11.06 12.73 19.54
C ALA A 311 -11.49 11.97 20.79
N TYR A 312 -10.74 12.12 21.88
CA TYR A 312 -10.95 11.46 23.17
C TYR A 312 -10.97 12.51 24.26
N ALA A 313 -11.87 12.38 25.23
CA ALA A 313 -11.91 13.29 26.37
C ALA A 313 -12.19 12.54 27.67
N ASN A 314 -11.58 13.00 28.75
CA ASN A 314 -11.99 12.74 30.12
C ASN A 314 -12.30 14.11 30.78
N GLY A 315 -13.08 14.17 31.85
CA GLY A 315 -13.71 15.38 32.43
C GLY A 315 -12.83 16.62 32.76
N GLY A 316 -11.56 16.66 32.35
CA GLY A 316 -10.69 17.84 32.30
C GLY A 316 -9.57 17.80 31.25
N SER A 317 -9.55 16.85 30.30
CA SER A 317 -8.50 16.74 29.27
C SER A 317 -9.03 16.17 27.96
N SER A 318 -8.60 16.74 26.84
CA SER A 318 -8.88 16.25 25.49
C SER A 318 -7.60 15.76 24.83
N PHE A 319 -7.69 14.63 24.15
CA PHE A 319 -6.61 14.00 23.39
C PHE A 319 -7.10 13.72 21.97
N GLN A 320 -6.20 13.75 21.00
CA GLN A 320 -6.50 13.41 19.63
C GLN A 320 -5.39 12.49 19.13
N PHE A 321 -5.75 11.34 18.57
CA PHE A 321 -4.74 10.40 18.11
C PHE A 321 -5.31 9.34 17.17
N MET A 322 -4.40 8.68 16.46
CA MET A 322 -4.71 7.64 15.49
C MET A 322 -4.99 6.27 16.15
N ARG A 323 -5.98 5.54 15.64
CA ARG A 323 -6.34 4.17 16.05
C ARG A 323 -6.79 3.33 14.84
N PRO A 324 -6.67 1.99 14.88
CA PRO A 324 -5.87 1.21 15.80
C PRO A 324 -4.40 1.09 15.39
N GLY A 325 -4.00 1.55 14.20
CA GLY A 325 -2.66 1.39 13.65
C GLY A 325 -2.46 0.08 12.87
N SER A 326 -3.54 -0.50 12.33
CA SER A 326 -3.53 -1.79 11.64
C SER A 326 -3.15 -1.69 10.16
N VAL A 327 -2.67 -2.80 9.62
CA VAL A 327 -2.40 -3.00 8.20
C VAL A 327 -2.96 -4.36 7.78
N SER A 328 -3.38 -4.48 6.52
CA SER A 328 -3.94 -5.71 5.98
C SER A 328 -2.93 -6.86 5.93
N GLY A 329 -3.45 -8.08 5.92
CA GLY A 329 -2.68 -9.31 5.77
C GLY A 329 -1.91 -9.70 7.03
N LYS A 330 -0.84 -10.48 6.86
CA LYS A 330 -0.20 -11.25 7.95
C LYS A 330 0.52 -10.41 9.01
N PHE A 331 0.80 -9.14 8.72
CA PHE A 331 1.54 -8.25 9.61
C PHE A 331 0.67 -7.69 10.75
N LEU A 332 -0.64 -7.55 10.52
CA LEU A 332 -1.65 -7.00 11.45
C LEU A 332 -1.44 -5.52 11.84
N TRP A 333 -0.19 -5.10 12.07
CA TRP A 333 0.21 -3.78 12.54
C TRP A 333 1.13 -3.08 11.54
N ALA A 334 0.87 -1.79 11.30
CA ALA A 334 1.59 -1.02 10.30
C ALA A 334 3.07 -0.86 10.66
N ASP A 335 3.41 -0.69 11.93
CA ASP A 335 4.81 -0.61 12.41
C ASP A 335 5.61 -1.86 12.07
N SER A 336 5.05 -3.05 12.26
CA SER A 336 5.70 -4.31 11.87
C SER A 336 5.96 -4.39 10.37
N TYR A 337 4.99 -3.97 9.55
CA TYR A 337 5.11 -3.96 8.09
C TYR A 337 6.16 -2.97 7.59
N ILE A 338 6.14 -1.75 8.13
CA ILE A 338 7.09 -0.70 7.79
C ILE A 338 8.53 -1.08 8.19
N ASN A 339 8.70 -1.67 9.38
CA ASN A 339 10.00 -2.17 9.82
C ASN A 339 10.53 -3.26 8.88
N GLN A 340 9.67 -4.13 8.35
CA GLN A 340 10.06 -5.14 7.37
C GLN A 340 10.48 -4.55 6.03
N ILE A 341 9.82 -3.49 5.55
CA ILE A 341 10.23 -2.78 4.33
C ILE A 341 11.65 -2.24 4.51
N TRP A 342 11.88 -1.54 5.62
CA TRP A 342 13.18 -0.97 5.94
C TRP A 342 14.26 -2.04 6.08
N LEU A 343 13.99 -3.10 6.84
CA LEU A 343 14.94 -4.19 7.08
C LEU A 343 15.35 -4.87 5.77
N ASN A 344 14.38 -5.18 4.90
CA ASN A 344 14.67 -5.83 3.62
C ASN A 344 15.47 -4.96 2.66
N ALA A 345 15.20 -3.66 2.63
CA ALA A 345 15.94 -2.74 1.79
C ALA A 345 17.41 -2.67 2.21
N ASN A 346 17.69 -2.46 3.50
CA ASN A 346 19.06 -2.36 4.01
C ASN A 346 19.82 -3.70 3.91
N LEU A 347 19.16 -4.84 4.18
CA LEU A 347 19.80 -6.15 3.98
C LEU A 347 20.16 -6.41 2.52
N ALA A 348 19.34 -5.97 1.57
CA ALA A 348 19.66 -6.10 0.15
C ALA A 348 20.87 -5.23 -0.21
N ASP A 349 20.94 -4.00 0.30
CA ASP A 349 22.07 -3.09 0.09
C ASP A 349 23.37 -3.63 0.69
N ASP A 350 23.33 -4.20 1.90
CA ASP A 350 24.48 -4.84 2.54
C ASP A 350 25.07 -5.96 1.68
N LEU A 351 24.20 -6.82 1.13
CA LEU A 351 24.61 -7.94 0.29
C LEU A 351 25.15 -7.49 -1.08
N ILE A 352 24.60 -6.42 -1.65
CA ILE A 352 25.13 -5.81 -2.88
C ILE A 352 26.50 -5.21 -2.61
N ASN A 353 26.67 -4.46 -1.52
CA ASN A 353 27.94 -3.87 -1.13
C ASN A 353 29.00 -4.94 -0.85
N LEU A 354 28.63 -6.07 -0.24
CA LEU A 354 29.51 -7.23 -0.09
C LEU A 354 30.02 -7.70 -1.46
N LEU A 355 29.12 -7.91 -2.43
CA LEU A 355 29.48 -8.38 -3.78
C LEU A 355 30.40 -7.39 -4.50
N LEU A 356 30.13 -6.09 -4.39
CA LEU A 356 30.93 -5.05 -5.02
C LEU A 356 32.35 -4.95 -4.43
N ASN A 357 32.49 -5.14 -3.11
CA ASN A 357 33.76 -4.95 -2.42
C ASN A 357 34.64 -6.21 -2.39
N THR A 358 34.04 -7.41 -2.29
CA THR A 358 34.81 -8.67 -2.16
C THR A 358 35.17 -9.29 -3.51
N GLY A 359 34.45 -8.98 -4.58
CA GLY A 359 34.70 -9.45 -5.94
C GLY A 359 34.43 -10.94 -6.18
N GLN A 360 34.50 -11.78 -5.15
CA GLN A 360 34.08 -13.19 -5.17
C GLN A 360 33.64 -13.64 -3.77
N ILE A 361 32.62 -14.50 -3.72
CA ILE A 361 32.19 -15.20 -2.50
C ILE A 361 32.43 -16.70 -2.71
N PRO A 362 33.31 -17.35 -1.91
CA PRO A 362 33.59 -18.78 -2.07
C PRO A 362 32.43 -19.64 -1.55
N TYR A 363 32.08 -20.72 -2.26
CA TYR A 363 31.04 -21.68 -1.86
C TYR A 363 31.50 -22.64 -0.74
N ASN A 364 31.95 -22.08 0.38
CA ASN A 364 32.44 -22.77 1.57
C ASN A 364 32.02 -22.00 2.84
N THR A 365 32.47 -22.47 4.01
CA THR A 365 32.15 -21.84 5.31
C THR A 365 32.72 -20.42 5.44
N GLU A 366 33.75 -20.06 4.68
CA GLU A 366 34.27 -18.69 4.62
C GLU A 366 33.28 -17.77 3.91
N GLY A 367 32.65 -18.22 2.82
CA GLY A 367 31.57 -17.49 2.16
C GLY A 367 30.35 -17.28 3.06
N ASP A 368 29.98 -18.28 3.86
CA ASP A 368 28.92 -18.14 4.87
C ASP A 368 29.27 -17.04 5.89
N THR A 369 30.54 -16.98 6.30
CA THR A 369 31.05 -15.98 7.26
C THR A 369 31.01 -14.58 6.66
N LEU A 370 31.40 -14.42 5.39
CA LEU A 370 31.36 -13.13 4.68
C LEU A 370 29.93 -12.60 4.55
N VAL A 371 28.99 -13.46 4.14
CA VAL A 371 27.57 -13.09 4.01
C VAL A 371 26.96 -12.76 5.37
N SER A 372 27.30 -13.53 6.40
CA SER A 372 26.81 -13.28 7.76
C SER A 372 27.38 -12.00 8.37
N ALA A 373 28.64 -11.66 8.08
CA ALA A 373 29.26 -10.42 8.52
C ALA A 373 28.64 -9.20 7.84
N ALA A 374 28.31 -9.29 6.54
CA ALA A 374 27.75 -8.17 5.79
C ALA A 374 26.40 -7.68 6.34
N VAL A 375 25.53 -8.59 6.78
CA VAL A 375 24.19 -8.25 7.28
C VAL A 375 24.16 -7.87 8.77
N GLN A 376 25.28 -8.01 9.47
CA GLN A 376 25.32 -7.90 10.93
C GLN A 376 25.04 -6.48 11.42
N ASP A 377 25.47 -5.46 10.68
CA ASP A 377 25.30 -4.07 11.07
C ASP A 377 23.81 -3.68 11.04
N THR A 378 23.12 -3.99 9.95
CA THR A 378 21.67 -3.78 9.82
C THR A 378 20.87 -4.54 10.90
N ILE A 379 21.22 -5.80 11.18
CA ILE A 379 20.56 -6.57 12.26
C ILE A 379 20.79 -5.92 13.63
N THR A 380 21.99 -5.40 13.88
CA THR A 380 22.33 -4.72 15.14
C THR A 380 21.56 -3.42 15.29
N GLN A 381 21.41 -2.66 14.21
CA GLN A 381 20.60 -1.45 14.18
C GLN A 381 19.11 -1.77 14.42
N ALA A 382 18.59 -2.83 13.79
CA ALA A 382 17.21 -3.28 14.01
C ALA A 382 16.93 -3.69 15.46
N LEU A 383 17.90 -4.35 16.12
CA LEU A 383 17.85 -4.68 17.54
C LEU A 383 17.86 -3.41 18.42
N ALA A 384 18.76 -2.47 18.11
CA ALA A 384 18.86 -1.22 18.86
C ALA A 384 17.57 -0.38 18.75
N PHE A 385 17.04 -0.24 17.54
CA PHE A 385 15.77 0.46 17.27
C PHE A 385 14.56 -0.22 17.93
N GLY A 386 14.59 -1.55 18.03
CA GLY A 386 13.52 -2.37 18.61
C GLY A 386 12.62 -3.06 17.60
N ALA A 387 12.95 -3.01 16.29
CA ALA A 387 12.28 -3.78 15.25
C ALA A 387 12.50 -5.30 15.40
N ILE A 388 13.62 -5.70 16.00
CA ILE A 388 13.88 -7.07 16.45
C ILE A 388 13.89 -7.09 17.97
N GLN A 389 13.18 -8.04 18.57
CA GLN A 389 13.06 -8.19 20.02
C GLN A 389 13.53 -9.56 20.50
N PRO A 390 14.53 -9.64 21.39
CA PRO A 390 14.91 -10.88 22.05
C PRO A 390 13.92 -11.27 23.16
N GLY A 391 13.94 -12.53 23.57
CA GLY A 391 13.14 -13.03 24.71
C GLY A 391 11.66 -13.29 24.40
N VAL A 392 11.28 -13.35 23.12
CA VAL A 392 9.89 -13.60 22.72
C VAL A 392 9.56 -15.09 22.89
N ALA A 393 8.49 -15.37 23.66
CA ALA A 393 8.01 -16.73 23.85
C ALA A 393 7.32 -17.24 22.57
N LEU A 394 7.88 -18.29 21.97
CA LEU A 394 7.34 -18.92 20.76
C LEU A 394 6.45 -20.11 21.09
N THR A 395 5.31 -20.24 20.42
CA THR A 395 4.43 -21.41 20.54
C THR A 395 5.10 -22.67 19.96
N THR A 396 4.62 -23.85 20.36
CA THR A 396 5.14 -25.13 19.86
C THR A 396 5.03 -25.22 18.34
N GLU A 397 3.91 -24.79 17.76
CA GLU A 397 3.67 -24.77 16.32
C GLU A 397 4.64 -23.81 15.60
N GLN A 398 4.86 -22.61 16.14
CA GLN A 398 5.81 -21.64 15.57
C GLN A 398 7.24 -22.18 15.60
N LYS A 399 7.65 -22.80 16.72
CA LYS A 399 8.96 -23.45 16.81
C LYS A 399 9.13 -24.55 15.77
N GLN A 400 8.10 -25.38 15.58
CA GLN A 400 8.13 -26.45 14.58
C GLN A 400 8.22 -25.89 13.16
N GLN A 401 7.48 -24.83 12.83
CA GLN A 401 7.55 -24.18 11.53
C GLN A 401 8.96 -23.63 11.22
N ILE A 402 9.57 -22.93 12.18
CA ILE A 402 10.93 -22.38 12.02
C ILE A 402 11.97 -23.48 11.87
N ASN A 403 11.93 -24.50 12.73
CA ASN A 403 12.90 -25.60 12.71
C ASN A 403 12.79 -26.44 11.42
N ASN A 404 11.56 -26.69 10.96
CA ASN A 404 11.33 -27.38 9.69
C ASN A 404 11.80 -26.53 8.50
N ALA A 405 11.50 -25.23 8.50
CA ALA A 405 11.88 -24.33 7.40
C ALA A 405 13.40 -24.09 7.33
N SER A 406 14.09 -24.06 8.47
CA SER A 406 15.55 -23.92 8.53
C SER A 406 16.30 -25.24 8.33
N SER A 407 15.61 -26.38 8.49
CA SER A 407 16.23 -27.70 8.61
C SER A 407 17.22 -27.79 9.79
N VAL A 408 17.05 -26.94 10.81
CA VAL A 408 17.90 -26.87 12.01
C VAL A 408 17.00 -26.92 13.25
N THR A 409 17.23 -27.91 14.12
CA THR A 409 16.34 -28.18 15.28
C THR A 409 16.40 -27.14 16.39
N THR A 410 17.41 -26.27 16.40
CA THR A 410 17.66 -25.24 17.43
C THR A 410 17.50 -23.81 16.90
N ALA A 411 17.07 -23.64 15.64
CA ALA A 411 16.89 -22.31 15.04
C ALA A 411 15.84 -21.51 15.81
N ALA A 412 14.71 -22.12 16.17
CA ALA A 412 13.66 -21.47 16.93
C ALA A 412 14.09 -21.04 18.34
N ASP A 413 14.96 -21.82 19.00
CA ASP A 413 15.49 -21.44 20.31
C ASP A 413 16.41 -20.22 20.23
N THR A 414 17.15 -20.12 19.12
CA THR A 414 18.00 -18.97 18.82
C THR A 414 17.14 -17.73 18.55
N VAL A 415 16.06 -17.86 17.77
CA VAL A 415 15.10 -16.76 17.55
C VAL A 415 14.45 -16.32 18.87
N GLY A 416 14.00 -17.26 19.71
CA GLY A 416 13.39 -16.92 21.00
C GLY A 416 14.36 -16.22 21.95
N THR A 417 15.64 -16.59 21.97
CA THR A 417 16.63 -16.03 22.90
C THR A 417 17.25 -14.74 22.38
N ARG A 418 17.69 -14.71 21.12
CA ARG A 418 18.43 -13.60 20.52
C ARG A 418 17.56 -12.65 19.69
N GLY A 419 16.31 -13.04 19.42
CA GLY A 419 15.39 -12.30 18.57
C GLY A 419 15.54 -12.61 17.07
N TRP A 420 16.60 -13.28 16.64
CA TRP A 420 16.85 -13.60 15.23
C TRP A 420 17.72 -14.84 15.01
N TYR A 421 17.63 -15.41 13.81
CA TYR A 421 18.48 -16.49 13.29
C TYR A 421 18.71 -16.28 11.78
N PHE A 422 19.97 -16.28 11.35
CA PHE A 422 20.35 -16.11 9.94
C PHE A 422 21.06 -17.36 9.42
N GLN A 423 20.71 -17.75 8.20
CA GLN A 423 21.25 -18.92 7.53
C GLN A 423 21.70 -18.56 6.10
N PRO A 424 23.02 -18.37 5.86
CA PRO A 424 23.54 -17.90 4.58
C PRO A 424 23.51 -18.94 3.45
N ASN A 425 23.62 -20.25 3.78
CA ASN A 425 23.57 -21.38 2.83
C ASN A 425 24.58 -21.36 1.65
N VAL A 426 25.67 -20.60 1.76
CA VAL A 426 26.71 -20.53 0.72
C VAL A 426 27.53 -21.82 0.68
N SER A 427 27.91 -22.36 1.83
CA SER A 427 28.68 -23.60 1.92
C SER A 427 27.90 -24.85 1.48
N THR A 428 26.58 -24.83 1.65
CA THR A 428 25.67 -25.95 1.35
C THR A 428 25.04 -25.86 -0.04
N ALA A 429 25.44 -24.87 -0.84
CA ALA A 429 24.92 -24.66 -2.19
C ALA A 429 25.12 -25.89 -3.09
N ALA A 430 24.03 -26.35 -3.72
CA ALA A 430 24.04 -27.45 -4.66
C ALA A 430 24.97 -27.17 -5.84
N ALA A 431 25.50 -28.24 -6.47
CA ALA A 431 26.47 -28.11 -7.56
C ALA A 431 25.94 -27.29 -8.75
N SER A 432 24.62 -27.26 -8.97
CA SER A 432 23.97 -26.44 -10.01
C SER A 432 24.26 -24.95 -9.86
N TYR A 433 24.18 -24.39 -8.64
CA TYR A 433 24.47 -22.97 -8.35
C TYR A 433 25.92 -22.59 -8.67
N ARG A 434 26.85 -23.54 -8.46
CA ARG A 434 28.28 -23.34 -8.76
C ARG A 434 28.54 -23.28 -10.26
N VAL A 435 27.80 -24.07 -11.03
CA VAL A 435 27.90 -24.10 -12.51
C VAL A 435 27.27 -22.85 -13.12
N SER A 436 26.10 -22.43 -12.62
CA SER A 436 25.41 -21.22 -13.09
C SER A 436 25.97 -19.91 -12.53
N ARG A 437 26.90 -19.98 -11.55
CA ARG A 437 27.44 -18.82 -10.82
C ARG A 437 26.34 -17.95 -10.22
N THR A 438 25.31 -18.58 -9.67
CA THR A 438 24.17 -17.90 -9.05
C THR A 438 24.24 -17.99 -7.53
N THR A 439 23.55 -17.06 -6.85
CA THR A 439 23.53 -16.98 -5.39
C THR A 439 22.53 -17.99 -4.80
N PRO A 440 22.93 -18.83 -3.83
CA PRO A 440 22.00 -19.69 -3.11
C PRO A 440 21.07 -18.86 -2.21
N PRO A 441 19.84 -19.34 -1.91
CA PRO A 441 18.90 -18.62 -1.06
C PRO A 441 19.40 -18.53 0.39
N ALA A 442 19.66 -17.31 0.86
CA ALA A 442 19.89 -17.01 2.27
C ALA A 442 18.54 -16.79 2.98
N ARG A 443 18.45 -17.13 4.27
CA ARG A 443 17.20 -17.02 5.04
C ARG A 443 17.41 -16.32 6.37
N LEU A 444 16.51 -15.40 6.73
CA LEU A 444 16.49 -14.69 8.00
C LEU A 444 15.13 -14.90 8.70
N TRP A 445 15.19 -15.31 9.96
CA TRP A 445 14.03 -15.38 10.86
C TRP A 445 14.23 -14.41 12.01
N TYR A 446 13.20 -13.63 12.37
CA TYR A 446 13.25 -12.71 13.50
C TYR A 446 11.90 -12.58 14.22
N ALA A 447 11.94 -12.08 15.45
CA ALA A 447 10.78 -11.81 16.30
C ALA A 447 10.60 -10.30 16.55
N ASP A 448 9.37 -9.80 16.40
CA ASP A 448 8.98 -8.38 16.60
C ASP A 448 7.99 -8.23 17.78
N GLY A 449 8.14 -9.05 18.84
CA GLY A 449 7.31 -8.93 20.05
C GLY A 449 5.86 -9.41 19.97
N GLN A 450 5.29 -9.67 18.77
CA GLN A 450 3.96 -10.31 18.61
C GLN A 450 3.80 -11.33 17.47
N SER A 451 4.84 -11.70 16.71
CA SER A 451 4.91 -12.95 15.93
C SER A 451 6.31 -13.12 15.34
N VAL A 452 6.68 -14.35 14.97
CA VAL A 452 7.87 -14.62 14.14
C VAL A 452 7.52 -14.35 12.68
N GLN A 453 8.25 -13.43 12.07
CA GLN A 453 8.09 -13.02 10.68
C GLN A 453 9.26 -13.63 9.90
N SER A 454 8.98 -14.61 9.04
CA SER A 454 9.99 -15.18 8.13
C SER A 454 10.16 -14.26 6.93
N ILE A 455 11.38 -13.79 6.67
CA ILE A 455 11.74 -13.12 5.41
C ILE A 455 12.33 -14.17 4.48
N GLU A 456 11.68 -14.37 3.34
CA GLU A 456 12.13 -15.29 2.30
C GLU A 456 12.92 -14.51 1.25
N LEU A 457 14.25 -14.62 1.32
CA LEU A 457 15.18 -14.08 0.31
C LEU A 457 15.60 -15.20 -0.66
N ASN A 458 14.65 -15.57 -1.53
CA ASN A 458 14.84 -15.75 -2.99
C ASN A 458 13.61 -16.40 -3.60
N SER A 459 13.10 -15.74 -4.64
CA SER A 459 12.13 -16.23 -5.61
C SER A 459 12.60 -17.53 -6.26
N ILE A 460 11.77 -18.59 -6.24
CA ILE A 460 11.39 -19.48 -7.36
C ILE A 460 10.52 -20.64 -6.84
N GLU A 461 9.47 -20.91 -7.61
CA GLU A 461 8.51 -22.02 -7.52
C GLU A 461 9.16 -23.41 -7.34
N VAL A 462 8.51 -24.28 -6.57
CA VAL A 462 8.67 -25.73 -6.68
C VAL A 462 7.29 -26.30 -7.03
N GLN A 463 7.21 -26.98 -8.19
CA GLN A 463 6.00 -27.66 -8.69
C GLN A 463 5.43 -28.68 -7.70
#